data_AF-G0QBX8-F1
#
_entry.id   AF-G0QBX8-F1
#
_cell.length_a   1.000
_cell.length_b   1.000
_cell.length_c   1.000
_cell.angle_alpha   90.00
_cell.angle_beta   90.00
_cell.angle_gamma   90.00
#
_symmetry.space_group_name_H-M   'P 1'
#
loop_
_entity.id
_entity.type
_entity.pdbx_description
1 polymer ?
#
loop_
_entity_poly.entity_id
_entity_poly.type
_entity_poly.pdbx_seq_one_letter_code
_entity_poly.pdbx_strand_id
1 'polypeptide(L)'
;MRQVLRESALFVSRRPKVFGPKAASSVLGSVFLVGVASGELAPQIGALLLVPLGLVGMFSTLMVASMARSGTDSLSTAAREAAGSWRNAIKAVVLILLVSLLLSVPASAGVALYLIEGNVLMAGIGVAVSVLLAAVFSAVSYFLPLTLLEENSLRQGVRSSYSGFSSRRREVWVLVFFSFALFGLAFAAEGALESLGFAGFVLGRLASSAVSTYVFVVSPKIYLEEVD
;
A
#
# COMPACT_ATOMS: atom_id res chain seq x y z
N MET A 1 16.45 10.35 -6.10
CA MET A 1 15.75 10.24 -4.80
C MET A 1 15.65 11.56 -4.04
N ARG A 2 16.76 12.27 -3.72
CA ARG A 2 16.68 13.58 -3.02
C ARG A 2 15.77 14.60 -3.70
N GLN A 3 15.83 14.68 -5.03
CA GLN A 3 14.97 15.57 -5.82
C GLN A 3 13.49 15.18 -5.70
N VAL A 4 13.15 13.89 -5.88
CA VAL A 4 11.77 13.38 -5.72
C VAL A 4 11.22 13.69 -4.33
N LEU A 5 12.00 13.48 -3.27
CA LEU A 5 11.57 13.78 -1.90
C LEU A 5 11.32 15.28 -1.69
N ARG A 6 12.23 16.13 -2.18
CA ARG A 6 12.08 17.60 -2.09
C ARG A 6 10.86 18.09 -2.86
N GLU A 7 10.66 17.60 -4.06
CA GLU A 7 9.51 17.95 -4.90
C GLU A 7 8.20 17.42 -4.34
N SER A 8 8.20 16.23 -3.71
CA SER A 8 7.05 15.70 -3.00
C SER A 8 6.68 16.58 -1.80
N ALA A 9 7.66 16.99 -1.00
CA ALA A 9 7.43 17.89 0.14
C ALA A 9 6.89 19.26 -0.30
N LEU A 10 7.46 19.84 -1.36
CA LEU A 10 6.96 21.08 -1.96
C LEU A 10 5.55 20.92 -2.51
N PHE A 11 5.25 19.78 -3.13
CA PHE A 11 3.91 19.50 -3.65
C PHE A 11 2.87 19.41 -2.53
N VAL A 12 3.17 18.68 -1.44
CA VAL A 12 2.28 18.60 -0.27
C VAL A 12 2.04 19.98 0.34
N SER A 13 3.07 20.81 0.43
CA SER A 13 2.93 22.19 0.92
C SER A 13 2.04 23.06 0.01
N ARG A 14 2.11 22.86 -1.31
CA ARG A 14 1.34 23.64 -2.30
C ARG A 14 -0.11 23.15 -2.46
N ARG A 15 -0.34 21.84 -2.36
CA ARG A 15 -1.66 21.21 -2.53
C ARG A 15 -1.98 20.24 -1.39
N PRO A 16 -2.13 20.74 -0.15
CA PRO A 16 -2.32 19.88 1.03
C PRO A 16 -3.62 19.07 0.97
N LYS A 17 -4.65 19.59 0.28
CA LYS A 17 -5.94 18.90 0.12
C LYS A 17 -5.83 17.59 -0.65
N VAL A 18 -4.89 17.49 -1.59
CA VAL A 18 -4.65 16.28 -2.39
C VAL A 18 -3.96 15.19 -1.56
N PHE A 19 -3.21 15.58 -0.52
CA PHE A 19 -2.54 14.65 0.38
C PHE A 19 -3.48 14.07 1.46
N GLY A 20 -4.48 14.85 1.89
CA GLY A 20 -5.36 14.51 3.03
C GLY A 20 -5.91 13.08 3.03
N PRO A 21 -6.60 12.62 1.96
CA PRO A 21 -7.17 11.27 1.92
C PRO A 21 -6.12 10.17 2.09
N LYS A 22 -4.98 10.33 1.44
CA LYS A 22 -3.84 9.39 1.45
C LYS A 22 -3.09 9.40 2.78
N ALA A 23 -3.02 10.54 3.45
CA ALA A 23 -2.49 10.66 4.80
C ALA A 23 -3.39 9.94 5.81
N ALA A 24 -4.70 10.20 5.77
CA ALA A 24 -5.67 9.58 6.66
C ALA A 24 -5.70 8.05 6.52
N SER A 25 -5.77 7.54 5.28
CA SER A 25 -5.75 6.09 5.03
C SER A 25 -4.44 5.45 5.45
N SER A 26 -3.31 6.15 5.25
CA SER A 26 -2.00 5.69 5.71
C SER A 26 -1.93 5.60 7.23
N VAL A 27 -2.42 6.60 7.96
CA VAL A 27 -2.45 6.59 9.43
C VAL A 27 -3.35 5.47 9.93
N LEU A 28 -4.58 5.37 9.44
CA LEU A 28 -5.52 4.31 9.85
C LEU A 28 -4.94 2.91 9.59
N GLY A 29 -4.36 2.69 8.41
CA GLY A 29 -3.70 1.43 8.09
C GLY A 29 -2.47 1.16 8.94
N SER A 30 -1.75 2.19 9.37
CA SER A 30 -0.59 2.03 10.26
C SER A 30 -1.01 1.69 11.69
N VAL A 31 -2.00 2.40 12.24
CA VAL A 31 -2.56 2.14 13.58
C VAL A 31 -3.12 0.73 13.65
N PHE A 32 -3.84 0.30 12.62
CA PHE A 32 -4.33 -1.08 12.53
C PHE A 32 -3.21 -2.12 12.57
N LEU A 33 -2.18 -1.95 11.73
CA LEU A 33 -1.05 -2.90 11.70
C LEU A 33 -0.29 -2.94 13.01
N VAL A 34 -0.09 -1.78 13.65
CA VAL A 34 0.53 -1.71 14.98
C VAL A 34 -0.33 -2.45 16.00
N GLY A 35 -1.64 -2.22 16.05
CA GLY A 35 -2.55 -2.90 16.98
C GLY A 35 -2.62 -4.42 16.77
N VAL A 36 -2.51 -4.89 15.53
CA VAL A 36 -2.41 -6.33 15.23
C VAL A 36 -1.04 -6.88 15.67
N ALA A 37 0.05 -6.15 15.40
CA ALA A 37 1.40 -6.59 15.72
C ALA A 37 1.68 -6.61 17.23
N SER A 38 1.16 -5.63 17.98
CA SER A 38 1.28 -5.56 19.44
C SER A 38 0.35 -6.53 20.19
N GLY A 39 -0.56 -7.21 19.47
CA GLY A 39 -1.55 -8.09 20.07
C GLY A 39 -2.68 -7.39 20.82
N GLU A 40 -2.74 -6.05 20.79
CA GLU A 40 -3.82 -5.26 21.41
C GLU A 40 -5.16 -5.45 20.70
N LEU A 41 -5.12 -5.76 19.40
CA LEU A 41 -6.31 -5.91 18.58
C LEU A 41 -6.65 -7.39 18.42
N ALA A 42 -7.77 -7.81 19.02
CA ALA A 42 -8.21 -9.19 19.00
C ALA A 42 -8.27 -9.73 17.55
N PRO A 43 -7.78 -10.96 17.27
CA PRO A 43 -7.67 -11.49 15.91
C PRO A 43 -8.98 -11.44 15.10
N GLN A 44 -10.11 -11.64 15.77
CA GLN A 44 -11.44 -11.58 15.14
C GLN A 44 -11.81 -10.16 14.70
N ILE A 45 -11.51 -9.15 15.53
CA ILE A 45 -11.69 -7.74 15.20
C ILE A 45 -10.72 -7.35 14.08
N GLY A 46 -9.48 -7.85 14.15
CA GLY A 46 -8.46 -7.65 13.14
C GLY A 46 -8.92 -8.10 11.77
N ALA A 47 -9.40 -9.33 11.68
CA ALA A 47 -9.94 -9.89 10.44
C ALA A 47 -11.13 -9.10 9.90
N LEU A 48 -12.05 -8.66 10.77
CA LEU A 48 -13.24 -7.90 10.38
C LEU A 48 -12.89 -6.52 9.81
N LEU A 49 -11.82 -5.89 10.29
CA LEU A 49 -11.37 -4.58 9.84
C LEU A 49 -10.54 -4.60 8.54
N LEU A 50 -10.07 -5.77 8.08
CA LEU A 50 -9.26 -5.88 6.86
C LEU A 50 -9.96 -5.35 5.61
N VAL A 51 -11.23 -5.73 5.42
CA VAL A 51 -12.03 -5.29 4.26
C VAL A 51 -12.29 -3.78 4.29
N PRO A 52 -12.85 -3.18 5.35
CA PRO A 52 -13.11 -1.75 5.39
C PRO A 52 -11.83 -0.92 5.30
N LEU A 53 -10.72 -1.35 5.92
CA LEU A 53 -9.44 -0.64 5.79
C LEU A 53 -8.85 -0.76 4.38
N GLY A 54 -8.95 -1.93 3.75
CA GLY A 54 -8.58 -2.12 2.35
C GLY A 54 -9.37 -1.19 1.43
N LEU A 55 -10.67 -1.04 1.68
CA LEU A 55 -11.53 -0.11 0.93
C LEU A 55 -11.12 1.34 1.17
N VAL A 56 -10.87 1.77 2.41
CA VAL A 56 -10.38 3.13 2.70
C VAL A 56 -9.05 3.41 1.98
N GLY A 57 -8.13 2.44 1.98
CA GLY A 57 -6.85 2.53 1.26
C GLY A 57 -7.05 2.72 -0.24
N MET A 58 -7.87 1.86 -0.86
CA MET A 58 -8.19 1.96 -2.29
C MET A 58 -8.89 3.27 -2.62
N PHE A 59 -9.95 3.61 -1.88
CA PHE A 59 -10.77 4.79 -2.12
C PHE A 59 -9.97 6.08 -1.98
N SER A 60 -9.08 6.18 -0.98
CA SER A 60 -8.17 7.31 -0.85
C SER A 60 -7.28 7.49 -2.07
N THR A 61 -6.80 6.39 -2.65
CA THR A 61 -5.95 6.43 -3.85
C THR A 61 -6.75 6.83 -5.08
N LEU A 62 -7.98 6.32 -5.21
CA LEU A 62 -8.90 6.71 -6.28
C LEU A 62 -9.24 8.21 -6.23
N MET A 63 -9.47 8.76 -5.03
CA MET A 63 -9.71 10.19 -4.84
C MET A 63 -8.50 11.03 -5.26
N VAL A 64 -7.28 10.63 -4.88
CA VAL A 64 -6.06 11.36 -5.29
C VAL A 64 -5.88 11.35 -6.81
N ALA A 65 -6.13 10.20 -7.44
CA ALA A 65 -6.05 10.05 -8.88
C ALA A 65 -7.11 10.88 -9.63
N SER A 66 -8.35 10.91 -9.13
CA SER A 66 -9.41 11.78 -9.66
C SER A 66 -9.04 13.27 -9.55
N MET A 67 -8.52 13.72 -8.40
CA MET A 67 -8.04 15.10 -8.25
C MET A 67 -6.91 15.45 -9.22
N ALA A 68 -5.99 14.49 -9.46
CA ALA A 68 -4.90 14.65 -10.42
C ALA A 68 -5.43 14.79 -11.86
N ARG A 69 -6.38 13.94 -12.27
CA ARG A 69 -6.95 13.92 -13.62
C ARG A 69 -7.81 15.13 -13.91
N SER A 70 -8.69 15.50 -12.99
CA SER A 70 -9.66 16.58 -13.18
C SER A 70 -9.05 17.97 -12.94
N GLY A 71 -7.81 18.04 -12.42
CA GLY A 71 -7.13 19.28 -12.07
C GLY A 71 -7.76 20.05 -10.90
N THR A 72 -8.80 19.49 -10.27
CA THR A 72 -9.53 20.12 -9.15
C THR A 72 -9.01 19.64 -7.81
N ASP A 73 -8.85 20.56 -6.86
CA ASP A 73 -8.52 20.23 -5.46
C ASP A 73 -9.80 19.98 -4.61
N SER A 74 -10.93 19.70 -5.25
CA SER A 74 -12.24 19.50 -4.61
C SER A 74 -12.41 18.06 -4.13
N LEU A 75 -12.33 17.86 -2.81
CA LEU A 75 -12.51 16.55 -2.18
C LEU A 75 -13.89 15.94 -2.44
N SER A 76 -14.95 16.75 -2.52
CA SER A 76 -16.31 16.27 -2.74
C SER A 76 -16.51 15.76 -4.17
N THR A 77 -15.93 16.43 -5.16
CA THR A 77 -15.94 16.00 -6.55
C THR A 77 -15.16 14.70 -6.69
N ALA A 78 -13.96 14.65 -6.11
CA ALA A 78 -13.11 13.46 -6.13
C ALA A 78 -13.74 12.25 -5.42
N ALA A 79 -14.44 12.48 -4.31
CA ALA A 79 -15.17 11.42 -3.62
C ALA A 79 -16.32 10.87 -4.46
N ARG A 80 -17.05 11.71 -5.19
CA ARG A 80 -18.13 11.27 -6.09
C ARG A 80 -17.61 10.48 -7.29
N GLU A 81 -16.53 10.94 -7.90
CA GLU A 81 -15.88 10.21 -9.00
C GLU A 81 -15.31 8.86 -8.52
N ALA A 82 -14.61 8.85 -7.38
CA ALA A 82 -14.12 7.61 -6.76
C ALA A 82 -15.27 6.66 -6.38
N ALA A 83 -16.41 7.21 -5.93
CA ALA A 83 -17.62 6.43 -5.65
C ALA A 83 -18.18 5.77 -6.90
N GLY A 84 -18.02 6.37 -8.09
CA GLY A 84 -18.41 5.74 -9.36
C GLY A 84 -17.71 4.39 -9.60
N SER A 85 -16.48 4.23 -9.12
CA SER A 85 -15.66 3.03 -9.29
C SER A 85 -15.73 2.03 -8.11
N TRP A 86 -16.72 2.17 -7.21
CA TRP A 86 -16.83 1.36 -5.98
C TRP A 86 -16.80 -0.15 -6.21
N ARG A 87 -17.43 -0.63 -7.29
CA ARG A 87 -17.46 -2.07 -7.64
C ARG A 87 -16.07 -2.60 -7.96
N ASN A 88 -15.29 -1.83 -8.71
CA ASN A 88 -13.92 -2.21 -9.08
C ASN A 88 -13.00 -2.12 -7.86
N ALA A 89 -13.21 -1.13 -6.99
CA ALA A 89 -12.51 -1.03 -5.71
C ALA A 89 -12.75 -2.27 -4.84
N ILE A 90 -13.99 -2.71 -4.66
CA ILE A 90 -14.32 -3.93 -3.89
C ILE A 90 -13.64 -5.15 -4.50
N LYS A 91 -13.78 -5.37 -5.82
CA LYS A 91 -13.17 -6.52 -6.46
C LYS A 91 -11.64 -6.53 -6.32
N ALA A 92 -11.00 -5.36 -6.39
CA ALA A 92 -9.56 -5.23 -6.18
C ALA A 92 -9.15 -5.53 -4.73
N VAL A 93 -9.90 -5.02 -3.74
CA VAL A 93 -9.66 -5.36 -2.32
C VAL A 93 -9.80 -6.86 -2.10
N VAL A 94 -10.87 -7.47 -2.60
CA VAL A 94 -11.09 -8.92 -2.48
C VAL A 94 -9.95 -9.70 -3.15
N LEU A 95 -9.51 -9.29 -4.34
CA LEU A 95 -8.37 -9.91 -5.01
C LEU A 95 -7.09 -9.79 -4.19
N ILE A 96 -6.80 -8.60 -3.66
CA ILE A 96 -5.62 -8.36 -2.81
C ILE A 96 -5.68 -9.24 -1.56
N LEU A 97 -6.85 -9.37 -0.92
CA LEU A 97 -7.03 -10.23 0.26
C LEU A 97 -6.82 -11.72 -0.07
N LEU A 98 -7.41 -12.20 -1.18
CA LEU A 98 -7.23 -13.59 -1.63
C LEU A 98 -5.76 -13.89 -1.95
N VAL A 99 -5.08 -12.98 -2.65
CA VAL A 99 -3.66 -13.15 -2.92
C VAL A 99 -2.87 -13.11 -1.61
N SER A 100 -3.14 -12.16 -0.71
CA SER A 100 -2.47 -12.07 0.59
C SER A 100 -2.60 -13.34 1.42
N LEU A 101 -3.77 -14.00 1.38
CA LEU A 101 -4.00 -15.30 2.00
C LEU A 101 -3.13 -16.40 1.36
N LEU A 102 -3.04 -16.44 0.03
CA LEU A 102 -2.15 -17.40 -0.65
C LEU A 102 -0.68 -17.14 -0.30
N LEU A 103 -0.29 -15.88 -0.16
CA LEU A 103 1.08 -15.50 0.21
C LEU A 103 1.44 -15.85 1.66
N SER A 104 0.46 -16.06 2.56
CA SER A 104 0.72 -16.49 3.94
C SER A 104 0.87 -18.00 4.11
N VAL A 105 0.55 -18.80 3.07
CA VAL A 105 0.67 -20.26 3.11
C VAL A 105 2.10 -20.73 3.41
N PRO A 106 3.17 -20.23 2.76
CA PRO A 106 4.54 -20.66 3.06
C PRO A 106 4.96 -20.42 4.51
N ALA A 107 4.66 -19.23 5.05
CA ALA A 107 4.89 -18.93 6.47
C ALA A 107 4.12 -19.88 7.39
N SER A 108 2.84 -20.12 7.10
CA SER A 108 1.99 -21.00 7.91
C SER A 108 2.49 -22.45 7.89
N ALA A 109 2.89 -22.95 6.71
CA ALA A 109 3.49 -24.27 6.55
C ALA A 109 4.83 -24.38 7.27
N GLY A 110 5.69 -23.37 7.17
CA GLY A 110 6.97 -23.32 7.87
C GLY A 110 6.82 -23.35 9.39
N VAL A 111 5.87 -22.57 9.92
CA VAL A 111 5.54 -22.57 11.36
C VAL A 111 4.96 -23.91 11.78
N ALA A 112 4.07 -24.52 10.99
CA ALA A 112 3.52 -25.84 11.29
C ALA A 112 4.62 -26.91 11.35
N LEU A 113 5.56 -26.92 10.41
CA LEU A 113 6.71 -27.82 10.42
C LEU A 113 7.62 -27.59 11.63
N TYR A 114 7.83 -26.33 12.04
CA TYR A 114 8.54 -26.03 13.27
C TYR A 114 7.83 -26.61 14.51
N LEU A 115 6.49 -26.49 14.59
CA LEU A 115 5.73 -27.02 15.73
C LEU A 115 5.73 -28.56 15.78
N ILE A 116 5.80 -29.23 14.63
CA ILE A 116 5.77 -30.71 14.55
C ILE A 116 7.18 -31.29 14.73
N GLU A 117 8.18 -30.74 14.04
CA GLU A 117 9.53 -31.31 13.92
C GLU A 117 10.58 -30.56 14.77
N GLY A 118 10.23 -29.42 15.38
CA GLY A 118 11.18 -28.56 16.11
C GLY A 118 12.14 -27.80 15.19
N ASN A 119 11.94 -27.83 13.88
CA ASN A 119 12.90 -27.31 12.91
C ASN A 119 12.74 -25.80 12.69
N VAL A 120 13.54 -25.00 13.41
CA VAL A 120 13.55 -23.53 13.32
C VAL A 120 13.89 -23.04 11.90
N LEU A 121 14.71 -23.79 11.15
CA LEU A 121 15.10 -23.43 9.79
C LEU A 121 13.89 -23.42 8.85
N MET A 122 12.94 -24.36 9.00
CA MET A 122 11.73 -24.44 8.17
C MET A 122 10.79 -23.26 8.43
N ALA A 123 10.65 -22.82 9.69
CA ALA A 123 9.91 -21.59 10.01
C ALA A 123 10.57 -20.37 9.35
N GLY A 124 11.89 -20.25 9.45
CA GLY A 124 12.64 -19.16 8.83
C GLY A 124 12.48 -19.10 7.31
N ILE A 125 12.60 -20.24 6.63
CA ILE A 125 12.40 -20.34 5.17
C ILE A 125 10.97 -19.96 4.79
N GLY A 126 9.97 -20.49 5.49
CA GLY A 126 8.56 -20.20 5.22
C GLY A 126 8.26 -18.70 5.32
N VAL A 127 8.71 -18.05 6.40
CA VAL A 127 8.56 -16.60 6.59
C VAL A 127 9.29 -15.82 5.51
N ALA A 128 10.55 -16.17 5.20
CA ALA A 128 11.33 -15.47 4.18
C ALA A 128 10.68 -15.54 2.80
N VAL A 129 10.17 -16.71 2.39
CA VAL A 129 9.46 -16.89 1.12
C VAL A 129 8.18 -16.05 1.10
N SER A 130 7.37 -16.07 2.16
CA SER A 130 6.16 -15.24 2.25
C SER A 130 6.46 -13.74 2.15
N VAL A 131 7.52 -13.26 2.82
CA VAL A 131 7.93 -11.85 2.75
C VAL A 131 8.38 -11.46 1.34
N LEU A 132 9.18 -12.31 0.67
CA LEU A 132 9.62 -12.07 -0.70
C LEU A 132 8.45 -12.01 -1.68
N LEU A 133 7.52 -12.96 -1.58
CA LEU A 133 6.32 -12.95 -2.42
C LEU A 133 5.45 -11.72 -2.16
N ALA A 134 5.28 -11.32 -0.89
CA ALA A 134 4.54 -10.11 -0.52
C ALA A 134 5.19 -8.84 -1.09
N ALA A 135 6.53 -8.76 -1.08
CA ALA A 135 7.26 -7.65 -1.66
C ALA A 135 7.08 -7.57 -3.19
N VAL A 136 7.19 -8.71 -3.90
CA VAL A 136 6.94 -8.78 -5.35
C VAL A 136 5.50 -8.39 -5.68
N PHE A 137 4.52 -8.95 -4.96
CA PHE A 137 3.12 -8.63 -5.19
C PHE A 137 2.80 -7.16 -4.90
N SER A 138 3.37 -6.59 -3.84
CA SER A 138 3.21 -5.17 -3.51
C SER A 138 3.80 -4.26 -4.60
N ALA A 139 4.92 -4.65 -5.20
CA ALA A 139 5.52 -3.90 -6.31
C ALA A 139 4.66 -3.94 -7.58
N VAL A 140 4.13 -5.12 -7.94
CA VAL A 140 3.29 -5.30 -9.14
C VAL A 140 1.91 -4.63 -8.99
N SER A 141 1.34 -4.66 -7.78
CA SER A 141 0.02 -4.08 -7.48
C SER A 141 0.06 -2.59 -7.16
N TYR A 142 1.25 -1.96 -7.12
CA TYR A 142 1.44 -0.57 -6.71
C TYR A 142 0.58 0.43 -7.50
N PHE A 143 0.42 0.21 -8.81
CA PHE A 143 -0.37 1.05 -9.72
C PHE A 143 -1.81 0.56 -9.92
N LEU A 144 -2.20 -0.55 -9.30
CA LEU A 144 -3.53 -1.14 -9.46
C LEU A 144 -4.67 -0.15 -9.19
N PRO A 145 -4.66 0.65 -8.11
CA PRO A 145 -5.74 1.59 -7.85
C PRO A 145 -5.94 2.61 -8.96
N LEU A 146 -4.86 3.05 -9.62
CA LEU A 146 -4.93 4.02 -10.71
C LEU A 146 -5.58 3.42 -11.94
N THR A 147 -5.11 2.24 -12.35
CA THR A 147 -5.60 1.59 -13.56
C THR A 147 -7.08 1.20 -13.48
N LEU A 148 -7.63 1.04 -12.27
CA LEU A 148 -9.04 0.74 -12.05
C LEU A 148 -9.98 1.95 -12.22
N LEU A 149 -9.44 3.17 -12.28
CA LEU A 149 -10.22 4.38 -12.65
C LEU A 149 -10.40 4.52 -14.15
N GLU A 150 -9.45 4.02 -14.93
CA GLU A 150 -9.41 4.20 -16.38
C GLU A 150 -10.02 2.99 -17.09
N GLU A 151 -9.68 1.79 -16.63
CA GLU A 151 -10.12 0.54 -17.23
C GLU A 151 -11.39 0.04 -16.54
N ASN A 152 -12.46 -0.19 -17.31
CA ASN A 152 -13.67 -0.86 -16.80
C ASN A 152 -13.42 -2.35 -16.43
N SER A 153 -12.22 -2.90 -16.70
CA SER A 153 -11.87 -4.28 -16.44
C SER A 153 -10.63 -4.44 -15.54
N LEU A 154 -10.74 -5.30 -14.51
CA LEU A 154 -9.63 -5.64 -13.60
C LEU A 154 -8.43 -6.26 -14.31
N ARG A 155 -8.67 -7.03 -15.38
CA ARG A 155 -7.62 -7.73 -16.12
C ARG A 155 -6.71 -6.74 -16.85
N GLN A 156 -7.29 -5.74 -17.51
CA GLN A 156 -6.51 -4.66 -18.11
C GLN A 156 -5.81 -3.85 -17.04
N GLY A 157 -6.49 -3.56 -15.92
CA GLY A 157 -5.87 -2.85 -14.79
C GLY A 157 -4.60 -3.51 -14.26
N VAL A 158 -4.62 -4.83 -14.03
CA VAL A 158 -3.43 -5.58 -13.60
C VAL A 158 -2.32 -5.53 -14.66
N ARG A 159 -2.66 -5.65 -15.95
CA ARG A 159 -1.67 -5.61 -17.04
C ARG A 159 -1.00 -4.24 -17.15
N SER A 160 -1.78 -3.17 -17.09
CA SER A 160 -1.29 -1.78 -17.13
C SER A 160 -0.52 -1.41 -15.87
N SER A 161 -0.84 -2.03 -14.73
CA SER A 161 -0.07 -1.85 -13.50
C SER A 161 1.33 -2.45 -13.62
N TYR A 162 1.45 -3.61 -14.28
CA TYR A 162 2.72 -4.27 -14.52
C TYR A 162 3.62 -3.47 -15.48
N SER A 163 3.06 -2.88 -16.54
CA SER A 163 3.84 -2.00 -17.44
C SER A 163 4.29 -0.72 -16.74
N GLY A 164 3.43 -0.11 -15.91
CA GLY A 164 3.80 1.03 -15.07
C GLY A 164 4.95 0.69 -14.10
N PHE A 165 4.90 -0.48 -13.46
CA PHE A 165 5.97 -0.98 -12.60
C PHE A 165 7.30 -1.16 -13.34
N SER A 166 7.31 -1.78 -14.53
CA SER A 166 8.57 -2.10 -15.24
C SER A 166 9.36 -0.84 -15.62
N SER A 167 8.66 0.25 -15.95
CA SER A 167 9.27 1.54 -16.31
C SER A 167 9.97 2.25 -15.14
N ARG A 168 9.52 2.03 -13.89
CA ARG A 168 10.02 2.71 -12.68
C ARG A 168 10.36 1.74 -11.55
N ARG A 169 10.89 0.58 -11.93
CA ARG A 169 11.23 -0.50 -10.99
C ARG A 169 12.06 -0.01 -9.82
N ARG A 170 13.01 0.90 -10.03
CA ARG A 170 13.95 1.35 -8.99
C ARG A 170 13.23 2.14 -7.90
N GLU A 171 12.37 3.08 -8.26
CA GLU A 171 11.61 3.90 -7.31
C GLU A 171 10.64 3.06 -6.50
N VAL A 172 9.89 2.17 -7.16
CA VAL A 172 8.91 1.29 -6.51
C VAL A 172 9.61 0.34 -5.53
N TRP A 173 10.69 -0.32 -5.95
CA TRP A 173 11.43 -1.23 -5.08
C TRP A 173 12.02 -0.53 -3.86
N VAL A 174 12.56 0.69 -4.00
CA VAL A 174 13.09 1.45 -2.86
C VAL A 174 11.98 1.74 -1.84
N LEU A 175 10.78 2.15 -2.29
CA LEU A 175 9.66 2.42 -1.40
C LEU A 175 9.14 1.16 -0.70
N VAL A 176 9.03 0.05 -1.43
CA VAL A 176 8.60 -1.25 -0.90
C VAL A 176 9.61 -1.74 0.14
N PHE A 177 10.89 -1.87 -0.22
CA PHE A 177 11.93 -2.34 0.71
C PHE A 177 12.08 -1.44 1.92
N PHE A 178 12.02 -0.12 1.76
CA PHE A 178 12.07 0.81 2.89
C PHE A 178 10.91 0.58 3.86
N SER A 179 9.70 0.35 3.35
CA SER A 179 8.51 0.09 4.17
C SER A 179 8.62 -1.25 4.93
N PHE A 180 9.08 -2.31 4.26
CA PHE A 180 9.30 -3.61 4.89
C PHE A 180 10.45 -3.58 5.90
N ALA A 181 11.55 -2.87 5.61
CA ALA A 181 12.67 -2.72 6.53
C ALA A 181 12.28 -1.97 7.80
N LEU A 182 11.54 -0.86 7.67
CA LEU A 182 11.01 -0.13 8.83
C LEU A 182 10.06 -0.98 9.66
N PHE A 183 9.17 -1.73 9.01
CA PHE A 183 8.23 -2.61 9.72
C PHE A 183 8.96 -3.76 10.44
N GLY A 184 9.94 -4.40 9.78
CA GLY A 184 10.75 -5.47 10.37
C GLY A 184 11.59 -4.99 11.54
N LEU A 185 12.20 -3.81 11.43
CA LEU A 185 12.95 -3.19 12.54
C LEU A 185 12.04 -2.85 13.73
N ALA A 186 10.82 -2.36 13.46
CA ALA A 186 9.85 -2.09 14.52
C ALA A 186 9.39 -3.38 15.23
N PHE A 187 9.17 -4.46 14.48
CA PHE A 187 8.76 -5.75 15.02
C PHE A 187 9.87 -6.47 15.81
N ALA A 188 11.14 -6.29 15.42
CA ALA A 188 12.28 -6.90 16.10
C ALA A 188 12.74 -6.12 17.35
N ALA A 189 12.16 -4.95 17.62
CA ALA A 189 12.50 -4.12 18.77
C ALA A 189 11.66 -4.51 19.99
N GLU A 190 12.25 -4.41 21.18
CA GLU A 190 11.56 -4.68 22.45
C GLU A 190 11.49 -3.41 23.34
N GLY A 191 10.41 -3.26 24.10
CA GLY A 191 10.27 -2.20 25.11
C GLY A 191 10.15 -0.79 24.53
N ALA A 192 10.86 0.19 25.09
CA ALA A 192 10.76 1.59 24.63
C ALA A 192 11.22 1.79 23.16
N LEU A 193 12.07 0.89 22.65
CA LEU A 193 12.49 0.88 21.24
C LEU A 193 11.36 0.41 20.30
N GLU A 194 10.46 -0.45 20.78
CA GLU A 194 9.28 -0.90 20.03
C GLU A 194 8.35 0.27 19.74
N SER A 195 8.04 1.09 20.77
CA SER A 195 7.18 2.27 20.62
C SER A 195 7.77 3.32 19.67
N LEU A 196 9.10 3.53 19.74
CA LEU A 196 9.81 4.39 18.80
C LEU A 196 9.83 3.80 17.38
N GLY A 197 9.95 2.48 17.26
CA GLY A 197 9.84 1.74 16.00
C GLY A 197 8.48 1.94 15.35
N PHE A 198 7.38 1.82 16.10
CA PHE A 198 6.03 2.08 15.60
C PHE A 198 5.83 3.54 15.19
N ALA A 199 6.32 4.50 15.99
CA ALA A 199 6.27 5.91 15.60
C ALA A 199 7.05 6.18 14.30
N GLY A 200 8.25 5.61 14.16
CA GLY A 200 9.06 5.66 12.95
C GLY A 200 8.36 5.02 11.74
N PHE A 201 7.67 3.90 11.94
CA PHE A 201 6.87 3.24 10.90
C PHE A 201 5.71 4.12 10.42
N VAL A 202 4.95 4.72 11.33
CA VAL A 202 3.84 5.64 10.99
C VAL A 202 4.36 6.84 10.19
N LEU A 203 5.46 7.46 10.66
CA LEU A 203 6.09 8.59 9.96
C LEU A 203 6.64 8.18 8.58
N GLY A 204 7.26 7.00 8.48
CA GLY A 204 7.74 6.45 7.22
C GLY A 204 6.62 6.20 6.23
N ARG A 205 5.47 5.69 6.70
CA ARG A 205 4.27 5.50 5.87
C ARG A 205 3.66 6.83 5.42
N LEU A 206 3.65 7.86 6.28
CA LEU A 206 3.24 9.21 5.89
C LEU A 206 4.16 9.80 4.81
N ALA A 207 5.48 9.65 4.95
CA ALA A 207 6.44 10.09 3.93
C ALA A 207 6.26 9.32 2.62
N SER A 208 6.07 8.01 2.68
CA SER A 208 5.77 7.16 1.51
C SER A 208 4.47 7.57 0.83
N SER A 209 3.45 7.91 1.62
CA SER A 209 2.17 8.43 1.14
C SER A 209 2.35 9.75 0.37
N ALA A 210 3.19 10.67 0.89
CA ALA A 210 3.48 11.94 0.22
C ALA A 210 4.19 11.74 -1.13
N VAL A 211 5.18 10.83 -1.19
CA VAL A 211 5.87 10.47 -2.43
C VAL A 211 4.90 9.82 -3.42
N SER A 212 4.05 8.91 -2.95
CA SER A 212 3.05 8.23 -3.77
C SER A 212 2.04 9.23 -4.36
N THR A 213 1.55 10.17 -3.55
CA THR A 213 0.67 11.25 -4.02
C THR A 213 1.37 12.13 -5.05
N TYR A 214 2.64 12.51 -4.84
CA TYR A 214 3.41 13.27 -5.82
C TYR A 214 3.58 12.49 -7.13
N VAL A 215 3.92 11.20 -7.08
CA VAL A 215 4.04 10.34 -8.26
C VAL A 215 2.73 10.29 -9.03
N PHE A 216 1.59 10.20 -8.33
CA PHE A 216 0.27 10.15 -8.96
C PHE A 216 -0.16 11.49 -9.57
N VAL A 217 0.27 12.64 -9.02
CA VAL A 217 -0.15 13.96 -9.50
C VAL A 217 0.83 14.61 -10.48
N VAL A 218 2.13 14.35 -10.36
CA VAL A 218 3.18 14.97 -11.21
C VAL A 218 3.62 14.08 -12.36
N SER A 219 3.37 12.77 -12.27
CA SER A 219 3.49 11.86 -13.41
C SER A 219 2.17 11.45 -14.09
N PRO A 220 1.17 12.34 -14.34
CA PRO A 220 0.09 12.03 -15.26
C PRO A 220 0.61 11.85 -16.69
N LYS A 221 1.83 12.29 -17.01
CA LYS A 221 2.45 12.11 -18.33
C LYS A 221 2.58 10.65 -18.78
N ILE A 222 2.55 9.69 -17.85
CA ILE A 222 2.45 8.25 -18.21
C ILE A 222 1.07 7.91 -18.81
N TYR A 223 0.05 8.72 -18.53
CA TYR A 223 -1.37 8.47 -18.83
C TYR A 223 -1.99 9.47 -19.83
N LEU A 224 -1.29 10.57 -20.13
CA LEU A 224 -1.72 11.54 -21.15
C LEU A 224 -1.02 11.33 -22.50
N GLU A 225 -0.01 10.48 -22.59
CA GLU A 225 0.66 10.17 -23.87
C GLU A 225 -0.13 9.18 -24.76
N GLU A 226 -1.34 8.75 -24.35
CA GLU A 226 -2.27 7.99 -25.20
C GLU A 226 -3.54 8.80 -25.58
N VAL A 227 -3.55 10.11 -25.34
CA VAL A 227 -4.58 11.01 -25.89
C VAL A 227 -3.91 12.00 -26.84
N ASP A 228 -3.41 11.48 -27.97
CA ASP A 228 -3.26 12.19 -29.25
C ASP A 228 -3.39 11.19 -30.41
#